data_AF-A0AAT9FK60-F1
#
_entry.id   AF-A0AAT9FK60-F1
#
_cell.length_a   1.000
_cell.length_b   1.000
_cell.length_c   1.000
_cell.angle_alpha   90.00
_cell.angle_beta   90.00
_cell.angle_gamma   90.00
#
_symmetry.space_group_name_H-M   'P 1'
#
loop_
_entity.id
_entity.type
_entity.pdbx_description
1 polymer ?
#
loop_
_entity_poly.entity_id
_entity_poly.type
_entity_poly.pdbx_seq_one_letter_code
_entity_poly.pdbx_strand_id
1 'polypeptide(L)'
;MNPLNSSRPIALAALAILSFINSPDALADDLSGDVKVIKEAGAPKVLRCVLNGRPRALAIELSGQVAVAYDTWHGGIFTIWEPAASGQFVKLDGAVYTGRHGPQPSTNGKAIFTDKDPADTQRYHFSDKNASLHYLGHKVGENGIVTLSFAFRDADGKQIALIEDSSAAGDNNTLHRQLNVSGLADGQNVTIDFPKGLSWSGVENDRVTITSNSKSTFTAKLP
;
A
#
# COMPACT_ATOMS: atom_id res chain seq x y z
N MET A 1 44.49 -69.94 35.51
CA MET A 1 45.25 -69.78 34.25
C MET A 1 44.36 -69.01 33.28
N ASN A 2 44.83 -67.86 32.80
CA ASN A 2 44.30 -67.17 31.62
C ASN A 2 44.66 -68.01 30.36
N PRO A 3 43.93 -67.92 29.22
CA PRO A 3 43.92 -66.68 28.43
C PRO A 3 42.67 -66.31 27.62
N LEU A 4 42.67 -65.03 27.24
CA LEU A 4 42.03 -64.34 26.11
C LEU A 4 41.98 -65.19 24.81
N ASN A 5 40.97 -64.98 23.95
CA ASN A 5 41.12 -64.25 22.67
C ASN A 5 39.83 -64.22 21.79
N SER A 6 39.60 -63.06 21.17
CA SER A 6 38.97 -62.73 19.86
C SER A 6 37.78 -63.57 19.31
N SER A 7 36.72 -63.02 18.72
CA SER A 7 36.75 -62.16 17.51
C SER A 7 35.33 -61.84 16.98
N ARG A 8 35.17 -60.60 16.47
CA ARG A 8 34.25 -60.08 15.42
C ARG A 8 32.73 -59.97 15.67
N PRO A 9 32.15 -58.76 15.59
CA PRO A 9 30.73 -58.59 15.27
C PRO A 9 30.47 -58.67 13.75
N ILE A 10 29.41 -59.40 13.39
CA ILE A 10 28.86 -59.52 12.04
C ILE A 10 28.14 -58.21 11.70
N ALA A 11 28.55 -57.55 10.62
CA ALA A 11 27.84 -56.40 10.07
C ALA A 11 26.52 -56.88 9.42
N LEU A 12 25.40 -56.46 9.99
CA LEU A 12 24.07 -56.67 9.41
C LEU A 12 23.80 -55.52 8.43
N ALA A 13 23.82 -55.82 7.13
CA ALA A 13 23.43 -54.87 6.10
C ALA A 13 21.90 -54.72 6.10
N ALA A 14 21.40 -53.57 6.56
CA ALA A 14 20.00 -53.19 6.40
C ALA A 14 19.80 -52.60 4.98
N LEU A 15 19.07 -53.33 4.14
CA LEU A 15 18.65 -52.87 2.82
C LEU A 15 17.46 -51.90 3.00
N ALA A 16 17.71 -50.60 2.92
CA ALA A 16 16.64 -49.60 2.91
C ALA A 16 16.02 -49.55 1.51
N ILE A 17 14.78 -50.03 1.38
CA ILE A 17 13.97 -49.84 0.18
C ILE A 17 13.41 -48.41 0.25
N LEU A 18 14.02 -47.48 -0.51
CA LEU A 18 13.41 -46.18 -0.79
C LEU A 18 12.22 -46.40 -1.72
N SER A 19 11.01 -46.39 -1.17
CA SER A 19 9.80 -46.20 -1.96
C SER A 19 9.77 -44.74 -2.44
N PHE A 20 10.15 -44.50 -3.69
CA PHE A 20 9.84 -43.26 -4.39
C PHE A 20 8.32 -43.18 -4.54
N ILE A 21 7.68 -42.39 -3.68
CA ILE A 21 6.33 -41.91 -3.93
C ILE A 21 6.49 -40.92 -5.09
N ASN A 22 6.08 -41.33 -6.30
CA ASN A 22 5.82 -40.41 -7.40
C ASN A 22 4.67 -39.51 -6.94
N SER A 23 5.00 -38.35 -6.34
CA SER A 23 4.07 -37.24 -6.34
C SER A 23 3.77 -36.94 -7.81
N PRO A 24 2.50 -36.96 -8.26
CA PRO A 24 2.20 -36.43 -9.58
C PRO A 24 2.75 -35.01 -9.61
N ASP A 25 3.57 -34.69 -10.63
CA ASP A 25 4.08 -33.34 -10.85
C ASP A 25 2.90 -32.38 -10.68
N ALA A 26 2.96 -31.54 -9.64
CA ALA A 26 1.96 -30.52 -9.44
C ALA A 26 2.07 -29.58 -10.65
N LEU A 27 1.24 -29.83 -11.66
CA LEU A 27 1.11 -28.93 -12.79
C LEU A 27 0.67 -27.59 -12.20
N ALA A 28 1.46 -26.55 -12.44
CA ALA A 28 1.06 -25.21 -12.08
C ALA A 28 -0.29 -24.90 -12.75
N ASP A 29 -1.20 -24.28 -12.02
CA ASP A 29 -2.49 -23.86 -12.56
C ASP A 29 -2.27 -23.00 -13.82
N ASP A 30 -2.98 -23.31 -14.89
CA ASP A 30 -2.99 -22.48 -16.10
C ASP A 30 -3.83 -21.22 -15.85
N LEU A 31 -3.17 -20.17 -15.36
CA LEU A 31 -3.79 -18.88 -15.09
C LEU A 31 -3.99 -18.01 -16.35
N SER A 32 -3.74 -18.53 -17.56
CA SER A 32 -3.75 -17.71 -18.79
C SER A 32 -5.12 -17.06 -19.06
N GLY A 33 -6.22 -17.75 -18.73
CA GLY A 33 -7.58 -17.23 -18.82
C GLY A 33 -7.80 -16.05 -17.86
N ASP A 34 -7.42 -16.22 -16.59
CA ASP A 34 -7.58 -15.18 -15.55
C ASP A 34 -6.75 -13.94 -15.86
N VAL A 35 -5.51 -14.13 -16.34
CA VAL A 35 -4.63 -13.04 -16.78
C VAL A 35 -5.29 -12.21 -17.89
N LYS A 36 -5.96 -12.88 -18.85
CA LYS A 36 -6.65 -12.19 -19.93
C LYS A 36 -7.84 -11.38 -19.40
N VAL A 37 -8.65 -11.96 -18.52
CA VAL A 37 -9.80 -11.30 -17.89
C VAL A 37 -9.34 -10.06 -17.11
N ILE A 38 -8.28 -10.16 -16.31
CA ILE A 38 -7.73 -9.04 -15.54
C ILE A 38 -7.23 -7.92 -16.46
N LYS A 39 -6.57 -8.25 -17.56
CA LYS A 39 -6.10 -7.27 -18.54
C LYS A 39 -7.24 -6.56 -19.27
N GLU A 40 -8.29 -7.30 -19.63
CA GLU A 40 -9.46 -6.74 -20.31
C GLU A 40 -10.32 -5.89 -19.37
N ALA A 41 -10.50 -6.32 -18.12
CA ALA A 41 -11.26 -5.59 -17.10
C ALA A 41 -10.54 -4.32 -16.61
N GLY A 42 -9.21 -4.29 -16.70
CA GLY A 42 -8.40 -3.22 -16.14
C GLY A 42 -8.23 -3.34 -14.62
N ALA A 43 -7.60 -2.33 -14.03
CA ALA A 43 -7.40 -2.30 -12.59
C ALA A 43 -8.69 -1.90 -11.86
N PRO A 44 -9.00 -2.50 -10.70
CA PRO A 44 -10.09 -2.02 -9.86
C PRO A 44 -9.81 -0.58 -9.43
N LYS A 45 -10.87 0.20 -9.16
CA LYS A 45 -10.77 1.63 -8.76
C LYS A 45 -9.76 1.88 -7.63
N VAL A 46 -9.64 0.93 -6.70
CA VAL A 46 -8.62 0.93 -5.66
C VAL A 46 -7.84 -0.37 -5.74
N LEU A 47 -6.52 -0.29 -5.83
CA LEU A 47 -5.61 -1.42 -5.93
C LEU A 47 -4.48 -1.32 -4.90
N ARG A 48 -4.37 -2.33 -4.03
CA ARG A 48 -3.21 -2.48 -3.16
C ARG A 48 -2.11 -3.25 -3.89
N CYS A 49 -0.93 -2.68 -4.01
CA CYS A 49 0.17 -3.31 -4.72
C CYS A 49 1.55 -2.79 -4.27
N VAL A 50 2.61 -3.36 -4.83
CA VAL A 50 3.89 -2.65 -4.97
C VAL A 50 3.74 -1.78 -6.22
N LEU A 51 3.85 -0.45 -6.08
CA LEU A 51 3.67 0.48 -7.20
C LEU A 51 4.97 1.27 -7.41
N ASN A 52 5.52 1.25 -8.63
CA ASN A 52 6.78 1.92 -8.96
C ASN A 52 7.91 1.56 -7.98
N GLY A 53 7.95 0.30 -7.53
CA GLY A 53 8.92 -0.21 -6.55
C GLY A 53 8.61 0.15 -5.09
N ARG A 54 7.60 1.00 -4.80
CA ARG A 54 7.20 1.31 -3.42
C ARG A 54 6.24 0.23 -2.89
N PRO A 55 6.63 -0.52 -1.84
CA PRO A 55 5.74 -1.50 -1.23
C PRO A 55 4.60 -0.81 -0.47
N ARG A 56 3.55 -1.58 -0.15
CA ARG A 56 2.40 -1.09 0.65
C ARG A 56 1.75 0.16 0.06
N ALA A 57 1.74 0.27 -1.27
CA ALA A 57 1.04 1.33 -1.96
C ALA A 57 -0.46 1.00 -2.10
N LEU A 58 -1.28 2.04 -2.05
CA LEU A 58 -2.68 2.00 -2.45
C LEU A 58 -2.85 2.93 -3.66
N ALA A 59 -2.94 2.35 -4.85
CA ALA A 59 -3.21 3.07 -6.10
C ALA A 59 -4.73 3.27 -6.24
N ILE A 60 -5.14 4.47 -6.62
CA ILE A 60 -6.55 4.86 -6.65
C ILE A 60 -6.81 5.66 -7.93
N GLU A 61 -7.78 5.23 -8.73
CA GLU A 61 -8.34 6.05 -9.80
C GLU A 61 -9.47 6.91 -9.22
N LEU A 62 -9.25 8.22 -9.08
CA LEU A 62 -10.28 9.13 -8.60
C LEU A 62 -11.26 9.49 -9.73
N SER A 63 -10.72 9.71 -10.93
CA SER A 63 -11.44 9.94 -12.18
C SER A 63 -10.61 9.45 -13.37
N GLY A 64 -11.18 9.51 -14.58
CA GLY A 64 -10.43 9.22 -15.82
C GLY A 64 -9.28 10.19 -16.13
N GLN A 65 -9.11 11.25 -15.34
CA GLN A 65 -8.04 12.26 -15.50
C GLN A 65 -7.09 12.32 -14.30
N VAL A 66 -7.45 11.75 -13.16
CA VAL A 66 -6.64 11.83 -11.93
C VAL A 66 -6.62 10.47 -11.23
N ALA A 67 -5.43 9.92 -11.10
CA ALA A 67 -5.11 8.83 -10.18
C ALA A 67 -4.09 9.29 -9.15
N VAL A 68 -4.16 8.70 -7.96
CA VAL A 68 -3.28 8.99 -6.83
C VAL A 68 -2.78 7.69 -6.23
N ALA A 69 -1.59 7.72 -5.62
CA ALA A 69 -1.12 6.61 -4.81
C ALA A 69 -0.70 7.07 -3.43
N TYR A 70 -1.17 6.30 -2.44
CA TYR A 70 -0.90 6.50 -1.03
C TYR A 70 0.11 5.50 -0.49
N ASP A 71 0.96 5.96 0.41
CA ASP A 71 1.77 5.09 1.25
C ASP A 71 0.91 4.64 2.45
N THR A 72 0.57 3.35 2.52
CA THR A 72 -0.26 2.83 3.64
C THR A 72 0.55 2.54 4.91
N TRP A 73 1.88 2.63 4.85
CA TRP A 73 2.74 2.52 6.02
C TRP A 73 2.99 3.89 6.64
N HIS A 74 3.46 4.83 5.82
CA HIS A 74 3.91 6.15 6.28
C HIS A 74 2.84 7.25 6.17
N GLY A 75 1.72 6.94 5.51
CA GLY A 75 0.65 7.88 5.23
C GLY A 75 0.97 8.81 4.05
N GLY A 76 -0.08 9.44 3.51
CA GLY A 76 0.02 10.50 2.52
C GLY A 76 0.28 10.05 1.07
N ILE A 77 0.16 11.02 0.16
CA ILE A 77 0.22 10.83 -1.30
C ILE A 77 1.67 10.90 -1.78
N PHE A 78 2.18 9.85 -2.41
CA PHE A 78 3.54 9.86 -2.98
C PHE A 78 3.58 10.02 -4.50
N THR A 79 2.48 9.80 -5.22
CA THR A 79 2.42 10.14 -6.65
C THR A 79 0.98 10.44 -7.08
N ILE A 80 0.86 11.30 -8.09
CA ILE A 80 -0.38 11.67 -8.78
C ILE A 80 -0.07 11.61 -10.28
N TRP A 81 -0.98 11.05 -11.06
CA TRP A 81 -0.82 10.96 -12.51
C TRP A 81 -2.15 11.00 -13.22
N GLU A 82 -2.12 11.41 -14.48
CA GLU A 82 -3.23 11.28 -15.41
C GLU A 82 -3.24 9.84 -15.93
N PRO A 83 -4.33 9.06 -15.72
CA PRO A 83 -4.45 7.70 -16.27
C PRO A 83 -4.32 7.66 -17.79
N ALA A 84 -3.77 6.59 -18.35
CA ALA A 84 -3.74 6.40 -19.81
C ALA A 84 -5.15 6.28 -20.40
N ALA A 85 -6.06 5.65 -19.67
CA ALA A 85 -7.50 5.60 -19.91
C ALA A 85 -8.20 5.23 -18.59
N SER A 86 -9.52 5.44 -18.52
CA SER A 86 -10.28 5.02 -17.34
C SER A 86 -10.24 3.49 -17.16
N GLY A 87 -10.05 3.03 -15.93
CA GLY A 87 -9.77 1.62 -15.60
C GLY A 87 -8.34 1.17 -15.93
N GLN A 88 -7.52 2.02 -16.56
CA GLN A 88 -6.16 1.69 -17.02
C GLN A 88 -5.11 2.62 -16.40
N PHE A 89 -5.25 2.92 -15.11
CA PHE A 89 -4.33 3.80 -14.37
C PHE A 89 -3.07 3.10 -13.84
N VAL A 90 -3.03 1.76 -13.81
CA VAL A 90 -1.87 0.95 -13.41
C VAL A 90 -1.56 -0.08 -14.49
N LYS A 91 -0.28 -0.28 -14.81
CA LYS A 91 0.18 -1.42 -15.60
C LYS A 91 0.26 -2.63 -14.66
N LEU A 92 -0.66 -3.57 -14.83
CA LEU A 92 -0.75 -4.80 -14.05
C LEU A 92 0.30 -5.81 -14.52
N ASP A 93 1.57 -5.49 -14.26
CA ASP A 93 2.73 -6.32 -14.57
C ASP A 93 3.16 -7.16 -13.36
N GLY A 94 3.91 -8.22 -13.63
CA GLY A 94 4.48 -9.10 -12.62
C GLY A 94 3.76 -10.45 -12.51
N ALA A 95 4.34 -11.35 -11.71
CA ALA A 95 3.93 -12.75 -11.66
C ALA A 95 2.46 -12.93 -11.25
N VAL A 96 1.97 -12.09 -10.33
CA VAL A 96 0.58 -12.13 -9.84
C VAL A 96 -0.43 -11.83 -10.94
N TYR A 97 -0.12 -10.93 -11.88
CA TYR A 97 -1.08 -10.44 -12.88
C TYR A 97 -0.87 -11.03 -14.27
N THR A 98 0.30 -11.58 -14.54
CA THR A 98 0.68 -12.05 -15.88
C THR A 98 1.11 -13.51 -15.92
N GLY A 99 1.26 -14.18 -14.77
CA GLY A 99 1.83 -15.52 -14.65
C GLY A 99 3.32 -15.59 -14.98
N ARG A 100 3.98 -14.45 -15.25
CA ARG A 100 5.40 -14.38 -15.64
C ARG A 100 6.19 -13.55 -14.66
N HIS A 101 7.40 -13.99 -14.36
CA HIS A 101 8.38 -13.12 -13.69
C HIS A 101 8.58 -11.85 -14.52
N GLY A 102 8.56 -10.72 -13.84
CA GLY A 102 8.59 -9.42 -14.49
C GLY A 102 8.61 -8.30 -13.47
N PRO A 103 8.67 -7.05 -13.95
CA PRO A 103 8.62 -5.89 -13.08
C PRO A 103 7.31 -5.87 -12.27
N GLN A 104 7.38 -5.27 -11.09
CA GLN A 104 6.20 -4.99 -10.27
C GLN A 104 5.30 -3.97 -10.98
N PRO A 105 4.02 -3.84 -10.57
CA PRO A 105 3.11 -2.85 -11.11
C PRO A 105 3.69 -1.43 -11.13
N SER A 106 3.33 -0.68 -12.17
CA SER A 106 3.76 0.70 -12.36
C SER A 106 2.61 1.61 -12.76
N THR A 107 2.76 2.91 -12.56
CA THR A 107 1.79 3.90 -13.02
C THR A 107 1.62 3.83 -14.54
N ASN A 108 0.38 3.88 -15.02
CA ASN A 108 0.06 3.93 -16.44
C ASN A 108 -0.55 5.28 -16.81
N GLY A 109 0.19 6.08 -17.57
CA GLY A 109 -0.20 7.41 -18.00
C GLY A 109 0.86 8.45 -17.68
N LYS A 110 0.46 9.73 -17.58
CA LYS A 110 1.38 10.86 -17.47
C LYS A 110 1.54 11.29 -16.01
N ALA A 111 2.75 11.25 -15.48
CA ALA A 111 3.04 11.72 -14.14
C ALA A 111 2.72 13.23 -14.01
N ILE A 112 1.95 13.57 -12.98
CA ILE A 112 1.61 14.95 -12.58
C ILE A 112 2.51 15.35 -11.40
N PHE A 113 2.62 14.45 -10.42
CA PHE A 113 3.44 14.61 -9.25
C PHE A 113 4.09 13.28 -8.89
N THR A 114 5.37 13.31 -8.54
CA THR A 114 6.06 12.18 -7.92
C THR A 114 6.90 12.75 -6.79
N ASP A 115 6.66 12.23 -5.60
CA ASP A 115 7.45 12.57 -4.45
C ASP A 115 8.91 12.18 -4.67
N LYS A 116 9.80 13.12 -4.34
CA LYS A 116 11.25 12.93 -4.42
C LYS A 116 11.84 12.47 -3.08
N ASP A 117 11.05 12.52 -2.00
CA ASP A 117 11.50 12.11 -0.67
C ASP A 117 11.60 10.56 -0.56
N PRO A 118 12.45 10.05 0.36
CA PRO A 118 12.64 8.62 0.55
C PRO A 118 11.35 7.88 0.86
N ALA A 119 11.26 6.62 0.42
CA ALA A 119 10.10 5.76 0.63
C ALA A 119 9.66 5.60 2.09
N ASP A 120 10.58 5.85 3.03
CA ASP A 120 10.40 5.56 4.46
C ASP A 120 10.11 6.80 5.32
N THR A 121 9.74 7.93 4.70
CA THR A 121 9.46 9.16 5.45
C THR A 121 8.01 9.17 5.94
N GLN A 122 7.81 9.01 7.25
CA GLN A 122 6.53 9.19 7.92
C GLN A 122 5.95 10.57 7.59
N ARG A 123 4.68 10.64 7.15
CA ARG A 123 4.02 11.90 6.78
C ARG A 123 2.93 12.31 7.75
N TYR A 124 2.29 11.35 8.41
CA TYR A 124 1.35 11.65 9.48
C TYR A 124 2.08 11.46 10.79
N HIS A 125 2.09 12.49 11.62
CA HIS A 125 2.81 12.52 12.88
C HIS A 125 1.83 12.73 14.01
N PHE A 126 2.07 12.06 15.13
CA PHE A 126 1.33 12.27 16.35
C PHE A 126 2.21 12.97 17.39
N SER A 127 1.59 13.80 18.23
CA SER A 127 2.29 14.52 19.29
C SER A 127 3.04 13.62 20.28
N ASP A 128 2.55 12.40 20.51
CA ASP A 128 3.27 11.35 21.24
C ASP A 128 4.11 10.50 20.27
N LYS A 129 5.43 10.50 20.47
CA LYS A 129 6.40 9.79 19.62
C LYS A 129 6.36 8.26 19.78
N ASN A 130 5.73 7.75 20.84
CA ASN A 130 5.57 6.31 21.04
C ASN A 130 4.35 5.75 20.28
N ALA A 131 3.54 6.62 19.69
CA ALA A 131 2.38 6.19 18.92
C ALA A 131 2.77 5.77 17.49
N SER A 132 2.20 4.67 17.00
CA SER A 132 2.42 4.17 15.64
C SER A 132 1.21 4.39 14.74
N LEU A 133 1.46 4.79 13.48
CA LEU A 133 0.41 4.94 12.46
C LEU A 133 0.06 3.59 11.84
N HIS A 134 -1.20 3.19 11.91
CA HIS A 134 -1.71 1.97 11.30
C HIS A 134 -2.79 2.28 10.27
N TYR A 135 -2.63 1.75 9.05
CA TYR A 135 -3.69 1.77 8.05
C TYR A 135 -4.78 0.75 8.40
N LEU A 136 -6.04 1.21 8.45
CA LEU A 136 -7.20 0.41 8.83
C LEU A 136 -8.02 -0.07 7.63
N GLY A 137 -7.87 0.58 6.48
CA GLY A 137 -8.62 0.24 5.27
C GLY A 137 -9.05 1.46 4.47
N HIS A 138 -9.90 1.24 3.48
CA HIS A 138 -10.48 2.29 2.67
C HIS A 138 -11.96 2.00 2.37
N LYS A 139 -12.68 3.06 1.99
CA LYS A 139 -14.04 3.00 1.49
C LYS A 139 -14.13 3.79 0.19
N VAL A 140 -14.80 3.23 -0.81
CA VAL A 140 -15.26 3.98 -1.99
C VAL A 140 -16.66 4.48 -1.68
N GLY A 141 -16.82 5.78 -1.54
CA GLY A 141 -18.09 6.44 -1.29
C GLY A 141 -18.81 6.84 -2.58
N GLU A 142 -19.90 7.58 -2.40
CA GLU A 142 -20.65 8.19 -3.49
C GLU A 142 -19.78 9.16 -4.30
N ASN A 143 -20.14 9.38 -5.56
CA ASN A 143 -19.45 10.30 -6.49
C ASN A 143 -17.95 10.01 -6.65
N GLY A 144 -17.52 8.79 -6.32
CA GLY A 144 -16.14 8.35 -6.50
C GLY A 144 -15.15 8.88 -5.47
N ILE A 145 -15.61 9.49 -4.38
CA ILE A 145 -14.78 9.87 -3.24
C ILE A 145 -14.18 8.60 -2.62
N VAL A 146 -12.87 8.58 -2.38
CA VAL A 146 -12.20 7.46 -1.71
C VAL A 146 -11.65 7.94 -0.38
N THR A 147 -12.09 7.29 0.71
CA THR A 147 -11.67 7.60 2.07
C THR A 147 -10.73 6.52 2.57
N LEU A 148 -9.54 6.91 3.03
CA LEU A 148 -8.60 6.03 3.73
C LEU A 148 -8.72 6.28 5.23
N SER A 149 -8.72 5.21 6.01
CA SER A 149 -8.74 5.29 7.47
C SER A 149 -7.38 4.87 8.02
N PHE A 150 -6.84 5.69 8.91
CA PHE A 150 -5.62 5.42 9.66
C PHE A 150 -5.88 5.66 11.16
N ALA A 151 -5.21 4.92 12.02
CA ALA A 151 -5.23 5.15 13.46
C ALA A 151 -3.82 5.31 14.00
N PHE A 152 -3.65 6.23 14.94
CA PHE A 152 -2.53 6.18 15.86
C PHE A 152 -2.87 5.28 17.03
N ARG A 153 -1.94 4.39 17.37
CA ARG A 153 -2.05 3.50 18.52
C ARG A 153 -0.88 3.72 19.47
N ASP A 154 -1.15 3.69 20.78
CA ASP A 154 -0.12 3.72 21.81
C ASP A 154 0.65 2.38 21.90
N ALA A 155 1.60 2.32 22.83
CA ALA A 155 2.42 1.13 23.07
C ALA A 155 1.60 -0.12 23.49
N ASP A 156 0.42 0.08 24.08
CA ASP A 156 -0.50 -0.99 24.46
C ASP A 156 -1.43 -1.41 23.29
N GLY A 157 -1.29 -0.76 22.13
CA GLY A 157 -2.08 -1.01 20.93
C GLY A 157 -3.47 -0.38 20.96
N LYS A 158 -3.78 0.47 21.96
CA LYS A 158 -5.04 1.19 22.04
C LYS A 158 -5.05 2.34 21.04
N GLN A 159 -6.15 2.48 20.33
CA GLN A 159 -6.35 3.61 19.42
C GLN A 159 -6.52 4.91 20.20
N ILE A 160 -5.66 5.89 19.90
CA ILE A 160 -5.64 7.21 20.54
C ILE A 160 -5.93 8.36 19.57
N ALA A 161 -5.92 8.10 18.25
CA ALA A 161 -6.46 9.01 17.26
C ALA A 161 -6.90 8.23 16.02
N LEU A 162 -7.91 8.74 15.32
CA LEU A 162 -8.37 8.27 14.01
C LEU A 162 -8.25 9.41 13.01
N ILE A 163 -7.72 9.10 11.83
CA ILE A 163 -7.62 10.00 10.68
C ILE A 163 -8.38 9.36 9.54
N GLU A 164 -9.39 10.05 9.03
CA GLU A 164 -10.00 9.73 7.74
C GLU A 164 -9.54 10.75 6.71
N ASP A 165 -8.89 10.27 5.65
CA ASP A 165 -8.38 11.09 4.55
C ASP A 165 -9.14 10.76 3.27
N SER A 166 -10.06 11.64 2.92
CA SER A 166 -10.90 11.49 1.74
C SER A 166 -10.34 12.26 0.57
N SER A 167 -10.15 11.60 -0.57
CA SER A 167 -9.68 12.20 -1.81
C SER A 167 -10.75 12.13 -2.90
N ALA A 168 -10.83 13.19 -3.70
CA ALA A 168 -11.68 13.26 -4.88
C ALA A 168 -11.04 14.14 -5.96
N ALA A 169 -11.18 13.74 -7.22
CA ALA A 169 -10.86 14.63 -8.34
C ALA A 169 -11.95 15.70 -8.42
N GLY A 170 -11.55 16.96 -8.57
CA GLY A 170 -12.44 18.08 -8.82
C GLY A 170 -12.36 18.57 -10.25
N ASP A 171 -13.14 19.61 -10.55
CA ASP A 171 -13.12 20.28 -11.84
C ASP A 171 -11.78 21.00 -12.10
N ASN A 172 -11.48 21.29 -13.36
CA ASN A 172 -10.31 22.08 -13.77
C ASN A 172 -8.97 21.57 -13.21
N ASN A 173 -8.76 20.25 -13.27
CA ASN A 173 -7.54 19.58 -12.79
C ASN A 173 -7.27 19.87 -11.31
N THR A 174 -8.28 19.77 -10.45
CA THR A 174 -8.09 19.93 -9.01
C THR A 174 -8.14 18.59 -8.28
N LEU A 175 -7.41 18.51 -7.17
CA LEU A 175 -7.48 17.42 -6.22
C LEU A 175 -8.00 17.95 -4.89
N HIS A 176 -9.16 17.46 -4.47
CA HIS A 176 -9.73 17.75 -3.17
C HIS A 176 -9.32 16.68 -2.16
N ARG A 177 -8.92 17.13 -0.98
CA ARG A 177 -8.68 16.30 0.19
C ARG A 177 -9.48 16.80 1.37
N GLN A 178 -10.12 15.90 2.10
CA GLN A 178 -10.78 16.20 3.37
C GLN A 178 -10.19 15.30 4.45
N LEU A 179 -9.61 15.92 5.47
CA LEU A 179 -9.08 15.26 6.65
C LEU A 179 -10.10 15.40 7.78
N ASN A 180 -10.53 14.27 8.34
CA ASN A 180 -11.30 14.22 9.57
C ASN A 180 -10.43 13.56 10.65
N VAL A 181 -10.07 14.31 11.68
CA VAL A 181 -9.29 13.79 12.81
C VAL A 181 -10.20 13.71 14.04
N SER A 182 -10.18 12.56 14.70
CA SER A 182 -10.98 12.30 15.90
C SER A 182 -10.21 11.50 16.94
N GLY A 183 -10.69 11.49 18.18
CA GLY A 183 -10.09 10.77 19.31
C GLY A 183 -8.97 11.52 20.05
N LEU A 184 -8.61 12.74 19.62
CA LEU A 184 -7.60 13.55 20.28
C LEU A 184 -8.07 13.96 21.68
N ALA A 185 -7.22 13.70 22.68
CA ALA A 185 -7.34 14.27 24.03
C ALA A 185 -6.74 15.68 24.09
N ASP A 186 -7.03 16.40 25.17
CA ASP A 186 -6.55 17.77 25.39
C ASP A 186 -5.01 17.84 25.30
N GLY A 187 -4.52 18.80 24.50
CA GLY A 187 -3.09 19.01 24.27
C GLY A 187 -2.46 18.08 23.23
N GLN A 188 -3.17 17.05 22.75
CA GLN A 188 -2.68 16.19 21.67
C GLN A 188 -2.91 16.84 20.30
N ASN A 189 -2.06 16.47 19.34
CA ASN A 189 -2.21 16.92 17.96
C ASN A 189 -1.72 15.87 16.95
N VAL A 190 -2.24 16.00 15.73
CA VAL A 190 -1.77 15.31 14.54
C VAL A 190 -1.18 16.34 13.59
N THR A 191 0.04 16.12 13.13
CA THR A 191 0.68 16.94 12.10
C THR A 191 0.78 16.15 10.81
N ILE A 192 0.36 16.73 9.69
CA ILE A 192 0.33 16.06 8.39
C ILE A 192 1.19 16.83 7.40
N ASP A 193 2.18 16.13 6.84
CA ASP A 193 3.02 16.61 5.75
C ASP A 193 2.31 16.38 4.41
N PHE A 194 2.07 17.47 3.70
CA PHE A 194 1.49 17.48 2.37
C PHE A 194 2.57 17.25 1.29
N PRO A 195 2.18 16.77 0.10
CA PRO A 195 3.12 16.59 -1.00
C PRO A 195 3.82 17.90 -1.38
N LYS A 196 5.15 17.95 -1.20
CA LYS A 196 5.98 19.12 -1.53
C LYS A 196 5.98 19.38 -3.03
N GLY A 197 5.85 20.64 -3.43
CA GLY A 197 5.81 21.03 -4.85
C GLY A 197 4.40 21.03 -5.45
N LEU A 198 3.37 20.78 -4.63
CA LEU A 198 1.99 21.12 -4.94
C LEU A 198 1.51 22.21 -3.98
N SER A 199 0.85 23.24 -4.51
CA SER A 199 0.24 24.27 -3.67
C SER A 199 -1.13 23.83 -3.21
N TRP A 200 -1.32 23.73 -1.89
CA TRP A 200 -2.57 23.33 -1.26
C TRP A 200 -3.22 24.50 -0.53
N SER A 201 -4.54 24.66 -0.66
CA SER A 201 -5.29 25.68 0.06
C SER A 201 -5.22 25.47 1.57
N GLY A 202 -4.86 26.50 2.34
CA GLY A 202 -4.83 26.44 3.80
C GLY A 202 -3.69 25.57 4.37
N VAL A 203 -2.66 25.29 3.57
CA VAL A 203 -1.45 24.60 3.99
C VAL A 203 -0.29 25.57 3.89
N GLU A 204 0.45 25.74 4.98
CA GLU A 204 1.66 26.56 5.03
C GLU A 204 2.87 25.66 5.22
N ASN A 205 3.96 25.92 4.48
CA ASN A 205 5.20 25.14 4.54
C ASN A 205 4.97 23.62 4.36
N ASP A 206 4.05 23.26 3.45
CA ASP A 206 3.67 21.87 3.14
C ASP A 206 3.19 21.06 4.37
N ARG A 207 2.66 21.73 5.40
CA ARG A 207 2.26 21.09 6.65
C ARG A 207 0.97 21.68 7.22
N VAL A 208 0.20 20.83 7.90
CA VAL A 208 -0.91 21.27 8.76
C VAL A 208 -0.83 20.57 10.11
N THR A 209 -1.12 21.30 11.18
CA THR A 209 -1.25 20.74 12.54
C THR A 209 -2.71 20.85 12.98
N ILE A 210 -3.30 19.71 13.30
CA ILE A 210 -4.68 19.58 13.77
C ILE A 210 -4.62 19.30 15.28
N THR A 211 -5.10 20.25 16.08
CA THR A 211 -5.04 20.25 17.55
C THR A 211 -6.38 19.93 18.20
N SER A 212 -7.42 19.69 17.42
CA SER A 212 -8.76 19.37 17.90
C SER A 212 -9.47 18.41 16.97
N ASN A 213 -10.47 17.71 17.51
CA ASN A 213 -11.33 16.81 16.75
C ASN A 213 -12.11 17.63 15.72
N SER A 214 -11.70 17.55 14.46
CA SER A 214 -12.14 18.50 13.43
C SER A 214 -12.04 17.91 12.04
N LYS A 215 -12.77 18.56 11.14
CA LYS A 215 -12.78 18.30 9.72
C LYS A 215 -12.18 19.51 8.99
N SER A 216 -11.18 19.26 8.16
CA SER A 216 -10.49 20.28 7.36
C SER A 216 -10.47 19.86 5.90
N THR A 217 -10.64 20.83 4.99
CA THR A 217 -10.67 20.57 3.54
C THR A 217 -9.56 21.35 2.86
N PHE A 218 -8.89 20.70 1.92
CA PHE A 218 -7.73 21.19 1.19
C PHE A 218 -7.93 20.92 -0.29
N THR A 219 -7.49 21.84 -1.13
CA THR A 219 -7.55 21.72 -2.59
C THR A 219 -6.19 22.05 -3.17
N ALA A 220 -5.69 21.19 -4.05
CA ALA A 220 -4.56 21.50 -4.91
C ALA A 220 -5.03 21.67 -6.36
N LYS A 221 -4.46 22.66 -7.04
CA LYS A 221 -4.53 22.72 -8.50
C LYS A 221 -3.37 21.91 -9.07
N LEU A 222 -3.69 20.97 -9.94
CA LEU A 222 -2.71 20.13 -10.63
C LEU A 222 -2.19 20.87 -11.89
N PRO A 223 -0.89 20.73 -12.22
CA PRO A 223 -0.27 21.30 -13.41
C PRO A 223 -0.93 20.94 -14.75
#